data_AF-A0AAU8BSH9-F1
#
_entry.id   AF-A0AAU8BSH9-F1
#
_cell.length_a   1.000
_cell.length_b   1.000
_cell.length_c   1.000
_cell.angle_alpha   90.00
_cell.angle_beta   90.00
_cell.angle_gamma   90.00
#
_symmetry.space_group_name_H-M   'P 1'
#
loop_
_entity.id
_entity.type
_entity.pdbx_description
1 polymer ?
#
loop_
_entity_poly.entity_id
_entity_poly.type
_entity_poly.pdbx_seq_one_letter_code
_entity_poly.pdbx_strand_id
1 'polypeptide(L)'
;MTSINLAFSSESVEKLYLEILACLTPRKAKQLNKAILGAENSELPLVLRNLSYPQRIATWTLLNEVNPNLAASLLEHLSDPELLWLFSQLPETTSLKLFQYLHSADRRLLLNELPTELTKQLKQALPTIWEDEERAALKYRQDNAGGICRSETLKLPSDATVDSLSARLSNEEHGLDRLEWRYVYLHDTEGRYLGGLKIRLKAH
;
A
#
# COMPACT_ATOMS: atom_id res chain seq x y z
N MET A 1 -3.35 27.57 6.65
CA MET A 1 -4.14 26.74 7.58
C MET A 1 -3.17 26.06 8.53
N THR A 2 -3.52 26.09 9.80
CA THR A 2 -2.66 25.94 10.98
C THR A 2 -2.05 24.54 11.08
N SER A 3 -0.72 24.44 11.02
CA SER A 3 0.02 23.23 11.39
C SER A 3 -0.17 23.00 12.89
N ILE A 4 -0.86 21.90 13.25
CA ILE A 4 -0.82 21.42 14.63
C ILE A 4 0.55 20.74 14.78
N ASN A 5 1.55 21.47 15.27
CA ASN A 5 2.77 20.84 15.77
C ASN A 5 2.38 20.04 17.01
N LEU A 6 2.19 18.72 16.86
CA LEU A 6 2.11 17.85 18.02
C LEU A 6 3.53 17.78 18.61
N ALA A 7 3.64 17.92 19.92
CA ALA A 7 4.91 17.66 20.59
C ALA A 7 5.38 16.24 20.24
N PHE A 8 6.66 16.07 19.92
CA PHE A 8 7.22 14.75 19.66
C PHE A 8 7.15 13.89 20.93
N SER A 9 6.81 12.62 20.78
CA SER A 9 6.69 11.68 21.90
C SER A 9 8.03 11.22 22.46
N SER A 10 9.12 11.38 21.68
CA SER A 10 10.49 11.04 22.07
C SER A 10 11.51 11.83 21.24
N GLU A 11 12.74 11.91 21.74
CA GLU A 11 13.88 12.51 21.03
C GLU A 11 14.19 11.76 19.71
N SER A 12 13.98 10.44 19.68
CA SER A 12 14.18 9.63 18.47
C SER A 12 13.20 10.03 17.34
N VAL A 13 11.92 10.23 17.67
CA VAL A 13 10.90 10.68 16.71
C VAL A 13 11.22 12.09 16.20
N GLU A 14 11.65 13.00 17.07
CA GLU A 14 12.07 14.34 16.68
C GLU A 14 13.29 14.29 15.73
N LYS A 15 14.29 13.48 16.05
CA LYS A 15 15.48 13.31 15.22
C LYS A 15 15.13 12.77 13.83
N LEU A 16 14.28 11.74 13.76
CA LEU A 16 13.82 11.17 12.50
C LEU A 16 13.02 12.19 11.68
N TYR A 17 12.15 12.98 12.32
CA TYR A 17 11.43 14.07 11.67
C TYR A 17 12.40 15.07 11.03
N LEU A 18 13.39 15.56 11.77
CA LEU A 18 14.38 16.50 11.25
C LEU A 18 15.22 15.89 10.12
N GLU A 19 15.57 14.61 10.20
CA GLU A 19 16.29 13.89 9.15
C GLU A 19 15.48 13.81 7.85
N ILE A 20 14.18 13.47 7.94
CA ILE A 20 13.27 13.46 6.79
C ILE A 20 13.18 14.86 6.18
N LEU A 21 12.99 15.91 6.99
CA LEU A 21 12.92 17.29 6.50
C LEU A 21 14.19 17.72 5.76
N ALA A 22 15.36 17.35 6.29
CA ALA A 22 16.64 17.65 5.66
C ALA A 22 16.82 16.97 4.30
N CYS A 23 16.01 15.95 3.99
CA CYS A 23 16.03 15.18 2.75
C CYS A 23 14.97 15.57 1.71
N LEU A 24 14.08 16.54 1.99
CA LEU A 24 12.98 16.95 1.10
C LEU A 24 13.43 17.77 -0.12
N THR A 25 14.41 17.24 -0.86
CA THR A 25 14.91 17.77 -2.12
C THR A 25 15.21 16.61 -3.09
N PRO A 26 15.09 16.80 -4.42
CA PRO A 26 15.36 15.75 -5.40
C PRO A 26 16.72 15.07 -5.26
N ARG A 27 17.77 15.85 -4.94
CA ARG A 27 19.15 15.33 -4.79
C ARG A 27 19.32 14.38 -3.60
N LYS A 28 18.39 14.40 -2.63
CA LYS A 28 18.46 13.63 -1.40
C LYS A 28 17.40 12.52 -1.32
N ALA A 29 16.67 12.23 -2.39
CA ALA A 29 15.65 11.18 -2.39
C ALA A 29 16.18 9.80 -1.95
N LYS A 30 17.42 9.44 -2.33
CA LYS A 30 18.07 8.20 -1.85
C LYS A 30 18.37 8.23 -0.36
N GLN A 31 18.69 9.39 0.20
CA GLN A 31 18.90 9.56 1.64
C GLN A 31 17.57 9.48 2.40
N LEU A 32 16.50 10.07 1.86
CA LEU A 32 15.14 9.93 2.38
C LEU A 32 14.74 8.44 2.48
N ASN A 33 14.93 7.67 1.40
CA ASN A 33 14.66 6.23 1.40
C ASN A 33 15.48 5.49 2.49
N LYS A 34 16.75 5.83 2.65
CA LYS A 34 17.60 5.21 3.69
C LYS A 34 17.14 5.56 5.09
N ALA A 35 16.76 6.81 5.34
CA ALA A 35 16.26 7.26 6.65
C ALA A 35 14.97 6.52 7.03
N ILE A 36 14.04 6.36 6.08
CA ILE A 36 12.79 5.64 6.30
C ILE A 36 13.03 4.14 6.54
N LEU A 37 13.88 3.49 5.74
CA LEU A 37 14.21 2.06 5.93
C LEU A 37 14.97 1.78 7.24
N GLY A 38 15.70 2.76 7.76
CA GLY A 38 16.43 2.67 9.03
C GLY A 38 15.61 3.06 10.25
N ALA A 39 14.38 3.53 10.07
CA ALA A 39 13.51 3.97 11.15
C ALA A 39 12.81 2.79 11.83
N GLU A 40 12.50 2.95 13.11
CA GLU A 40 11.63 2.01 13.82
C GLU A 40 10.19 2.13 13.30
N ASN A 41 9.54 1.01 13.00
CA ASN A 41 8.19 1.00 12.42
C ASN A 41 7.16 1.72 13.29
N SER A 42 7.32 1.71 14.61
CA SER A 42 6.44 2.42 15.54
C SER A 42 6.59 3.94 15.51
N GLU A 43 7.71 4.47 15.01
CA GLU A 43 7.99 5.91 14.95
C GLU A 43 7.44 6.55 13.68
N LEU A 44 7.42 5.79 12.56
CA LEU A 44 7.00 6.29 11.25
C LEU A 44 5.62 6.97 11.26
N PRO A 45 4.54 6.39 11.82
CA PRO A 45 3.24 7.05 11.85
C PRO A 45 3.27 8.39 12.60
N LEU A 46 4.06 8.47 13.69
CA LEU A 46 4.17 9.65 14.53
C LEU A 46 4.90 10.79 13.80
N VAL A 47 5.95 10.45 13.06
CA VAL A 47 6.69 11.42 12.25
C VAL A 47 5.86 11.89 11.05
N LEU A 48 5.27 10.96 10.29
CA LEU A 48 4.48 11.27 9.11
C LEU A 48 3.28 12.16 9.45
N ARG A 49 2.65 11.94 10.62
CA ARG A 49 1.54 12.78 11.09
C ARG A 49 1.95 14.23 11.33
N ASN A 50 3.19 14.46 11.77
CA ASN A 50 3.76 15.78 12.04
C ASN A 50 4.25 16.53 10.80
N LEU A 51 4.33 15.87 9.64
CA LEU A 51 4.64 16.55 8.39
C LEU A 51 3.48 17.48 8.00
N SER A 52 3.81 18.73 7.70
CA SER A 52 2.89 19.65 7.04
C SER A 52 2.49 19.15 5.65
N TYR A 53 1.38 19.68 5.12
CA TYR A 53 0.88 19.29 3.80
C TYR A 53 1.92 19.36 2.67
N PRO A 54 2.71 20.45 2.50
CA PRO A 54 3.75 20.49 1.48
C PRO A 54 4.85 19.44 1.71
N GLN A 55 5.18 19.15 2.97
CA GLN A 55 6.18 18.15 3.33
C GLN A 55 5.70 16.74 3.02
N ARG A 56 4.42 16.42 3.26
CA ARG A 56 3.82 15.14 2.85
C ARG A 56 3.89 14.97 1.33
N ILE A 57 3.43 15.95 0.56
CA ILE A 57 3.48 15.90 -0.92
C ILE A 57 4.92 15.66 -1.40
N ALA A 58 5.89 16.40 -0.86
CA ALA A 58 7.30 16.24 -1.20
C ALA A 58 7.83 14.85 -0.80
N THR A 59 7.49 14.36 0.39
CA THR A 59 7.93 13.04 0.90
C THR A 59 7.47 11.93 -0.04
N TRP A 60 6.17 11.86 -0.34
CA TRP A 60 5.63 10.81 -1.22
C TRP A 60 6.11 10.94 -2.66
N THR A 61 6.23 12.18 -3.18
CA THR A 61 6.78 12.39 -4.53
C THR A 61 8.22 11.88 -4.63
N LEU A 62 9.09 12.27 -3.71
CA LEU A 62 10.50 11.91 -3.73
C LEU A 62 10.74 10.42 -3.46
N LEU A 63 10.01 9.86 -2.49
CA LEU A 63 10.15 8.45 -2.14
C LEU A 63 9.65 7.56 -3.29
N ASN A 64 8.56 7.93 -3.96
CA ASN A 64 8.03 7.20 -5.10
C ASN A 64 9.01 7.12 -6.29
N GLU A 65 9.90 8.10 -6.45
CA GLU A 65 10.95 8.06 -7.48
C GLU A 65 11.99 6.96 -7.20
N VAL A 66 12.30 6.70 -5.93
CA VAL A 66 13.38 5.78 -5.53
C VAL A 66 12.85 4.40 -5.15
N ASN A 67 11.74 4.35 -4.42
CA ASN A 67 11.16 3.15 -3.86
C ASN A 67 9.63 3.29 -3.77
N PRO A 68 8.90 3.06 -4.88
CA PRO A 68 7.45 3.22 -4.92
C PRO A 68 6.70 2.20 -4.04
N ASN A 69 7.26 1.01 -3.83
CA ASN A 69 6.68 0.00 -2.93
C ASN A 69 6.67 0.52 -1.48
N LEU A 70 7.83 0.96 -0.97
CA LEU A 70 7.91 1.56 0.37
C LEU A 70 7.02 2.80 0.49
N ALA A 71 6.97 3.66 -0.53
CA ALA A 71 6.09 4.82 -0.52
C ALA A 71 4.61 4.42 -0.40
N ALA A 72 4.20 3.34 -1.08
CA ALA A 72 2.85 2.81 -0.97
C ALA A 72 2.58 2.15 0.39
N SER A 73 3.54 1.42 0.97
CA SER A 73 3.34 0.78 2.28
C SER A 73 3.13 1.82 3.40
N LEU A 74 3.78 2.99 3.32
CA LEU A 74 3.57 4.07 4.28
C LEU A 74 2.16 4.68 4.24
N LEU A 75 1.41 4.47 3.16
CA LEU A 75 0.03 4.95 3.04
C LEU A 75 -0.92 4.21 4.00
N GLU A 76 -0.56 3.02 4.47
CA GLU A 76 -1.33 2.28 5.49
C GLU A 76 -1.43 3.04 6.82
N HIS A 77 -0.59 4.05 7.04
CA HIS A 77 -0.65 4.91 8.22
C HIS A 77 -1.58 6.11 8.07
N LEU A 78 -2.16 6.31 6.88
CA LEU A 78 -3.11 7.37 6.61
C LEU A 78 -4.54 6.87 6.77
N SER A 79 -5.41 7.73 7.29
CA SER A 79 -6.85 7.51 7.20
C SER A 79 -7.36 7.71 5.77
N ASP A 80 -8.52 7.14 5.43
CA ASP A 80 -9.15 7.30 4.11
C ASP A 80 -9.23 8.77 3.64
N PRO A 81 -9.65 9.75 4.48
CA PRO A 81 -9.67 11.15 4.06
C PRO A 81 -8.28 11.73 3.78
N GLU A 82 -7.25 11.31 4.55
CA GLU A 82 -5.87 11.73 4.32
C GLU A 82 -5.28 11.13 3.05
N LEU A 83 -5.60 9.86 2.76
CA LEU A 83 -5.20 9.18 1.54
C LEU A 83 -5.81 9.87 0.30
N LEU A 84 -7.13 10.11 0.33
CA LEU A 84 -7.84 10.81 -0.75
C LEU A 84 -7.30 12.23 -0.94
N TRP A 85 -7.11 12.95 0.16
CA TRP A 85 -6.48 14.27 0.11
C TRP A 85 -5.10 14.19 -0.54
N LEU A 86 -4.23 13.28 -0.11
CA LEU A 86 -2.87 13.17 -0.65
C LEU A 86 -2.88 12.89 -2.16
N PHE A 87 -3.67 11.91 -2.62
CA PHE A 87 -3.79 11.60 -4.05
C PHE A 87 -4.35 12.75 -4.89
N SER A 88 -5.20 13.62 -4.30
CA SER A 88 -5.69 14.82 -4.97
C SER A 88 -4.61 15.91 -5.15
N GLN A 89 -3.53 15.86 -4.37
CA GLN A 89 -2.45 16.85 -4.40
C GLN A 89 -1.19 16.35 -5.10
N LEU A 90 -1.00 15.04 -5.21
CA LEU A 90 0.17 14.46 -5.87
C LEU A 90 0.13 14.67 -7.39
N PRO A 91 1.30 14.81 -8.04
CA PRO A 91 1.39 14.78 -9.49
C PRO A 91 0.78 13.49 -10.06
N GLU A 92 0.10 13.58 -11.20
CA GLU A 92 -0.55 12.43 -11.84
C GLU A 92 0.40 11.24 -12.04
N THR A 93 1.64 11.50 -12.49
CA THR A 93 2.67 10.47 -12.67
C THR A 93 3.02 9.76 -11.37
N THR A 94 3.06 10.48 -10.26
CA THR A 94 3.29 9.92 -8.91
C THR A 94 2.11 9.06 -8.49
N SER A 95 0.89 9.57 -8.65
CA SER A 95 -0.34 8.87 -8.29
C SER A 95 -0.49 7.56 -9.07
N LEU A 96 -0.27 7.57 -10.39
CA LEU A 96 -0.34 6.37 -11.23
C LEU A 96 0.69 5.31 -10.84
N LYS A 97 1.91 5.73 -10.47
CA LYS A 97 2.96 4.80 -10.04
C LYS A 97 2.62 4.20 -8.68
N LEU A 98 2.25 5.01 -7.68
CA LEU A 98 1.85 4.54 -6.35
C LEU A 98 0.64 3.59 -6.41
N PHE A 99 -0.33 3.90 -7.27
CA PHE A 99 -1.55 3.12 -7.43
C PHE A 99 -1.29 1.64 -7.76
N GLN A 100 -0.23 1.33 -8.50
CA GLN A 100 0.16 -0.05 -8.82
C GLN A 100 0.63 -0.86 -7.61
N TYR A 101 1.03 -0.18 -6.52
CA TYR A 101 1.56 -0.79 -5.31
C TYR A 101 0.58 -0.81 -4.14
N LEU A 102 -0.52 -0.06 -4.22
CA LEU A 102 -1.57 -0.06 -3.19
C LEU A 102 -2.20 -1.43 -3.00
N HIS A 103 -2.86 -1.64 -1.87
CA HIS A 103 -3.79 -2.76 -1.71
C HIS A 103 -5.09 -2.48 -2.47
N SER A 104 -5.76 -3.55 -2.84
CA SER A 104 -7.04 -3.54 -3.55
C SER A 104 -8.12 -2.67 -2.91
N ALA A 105 -8.27 -2.71 -1.59
CA ALA A 105 -9.25 -1.90 -0.87
C ALA A 105 -9.00 -0.39 -1.06
N ASP A 106 -7.74 0.03 -0.95
CA ASP A 106 -7.33 1.41 -1.13
C ASP A 106 -7.46 1.83 -2.59
N ARG A 107 -7.10 0.96 -3.55
CA ARG A 107 -7.34 1.23 -4.98
C ARG A 107 -8.81 1.52 -5.24
N ARG A 108 -9.72 0.72 -4.70
CA ARG A 108 -11.17 0.92 -4.87
C ARG A 108 -11.66 2.20 -4.21
N LEU A 109 -11.17 2.53 -3.02
CA LEU A 109 -11.46 3.81 -2.37
C LEU A 109 -11.14 4.98 -3.31
N LEU A 110 -9.92 4.99 -3.86
CA LEU A 110 -9.48 6.04 -4.78
C LEU A 110 -10.33 6.08 -6.06
N LEU A 111 -10.64 4.92 -6.64
CA LEU A 111 -11.44 4.82 -7.87
C LEU A 111 -12.91 5.26 -7.68
N ASN A 112 -13.44 5.18 -6.47
CA ASN A 112 -14.82 5.55 -6.15
C ASN A 112 -14.95 7.02 -5.76
N GLU A 113 -13.96 7.57 -5.05
CA GLU A 113 -14.07 8.89 -4.40
C GLU A 113 -13.29 10.02 -5.09
N LEU A 114 -12.30 9.71 -5.94
CA LEU A 114 -11.53 10.75 -6.65
C LEU A 114 -12.27 11.32 -7.89
N PRO A 115 -11.93 12.56 -8.31
CA PRO A 115 -12.52 13.18 -9.50
C PRO A 115 -12.35 12.35 -10.78
N THR A 116 -13.32 12.46 -11.68
CA THR A 116 -13.48 11.61 -12.88
C THR A 116 -12.23 11.49 -13.76
N GLU A 117 -11.49 12.58 -13.97
CA GLU A 117 -10.31 12.57 -14.85
C GLU A 117 -9.16 11.71 -14.29
N LEU A 118 -8.80 11.90 -13.01
CA LEU A 118 -7.77 11.08 -12.37
C LEU A 118 -8.23 9.63 -12.27
N THR A 119 -9.50 9.39 -11.91
CA THR A 119 -10.09 8.05 -11.85
C THR A 119 -10.01 7.31 -13.19
N LYS A 120 -10.18 8.00 -14.32
CA LYS A 120 -10.04 7.40 -15.65
C LYS A 120 -8.62 6.89 -15.90
N GLN A 121 -7.61 7.67 -15.53
CA GLN A 121 -6.20 7.27 -15.66
C GLN A 121 -5.87 6.12 -14.71
N LEU A 122 -6.32 6.18 -13.45
CA LEU A 122 -6.12 5.11 -12.48
C LEU A 122 -6.76 3.78 -12.92
N LYS A 123 -7.95 3.82 -13.54
CA LYS A 123 -8.58 2.61 -14.11
C LYS A 123 -7.73 1.97 -15.21
N GLN A 124 -7.06 2.78 -16.03
CA GLN A 124 -6.15 2.29 -17.06
C GLN A 124 -4.83 1.74 -16.48
N ALA A 125 -4.49 2.17 -15.26
CA ALA A 125 -3.29 1.75 -14.52
C ALA A 125 -3.55 0.59 -13.53
N LEU A 126 -4.70 -0.09 -13.62
CA LEU A 126 -4.97 -1.27 -12.79
C LEU A 126 -3.90 -2.35 -13.02
N PRO A 127 -3.38 -2.99 -11.95
CA PRO A 127 -2.43 -4.09 -12.10
C PRO A 127 -3.04 -5.23 -12.91
N THR A 128 -2.39 -5.64 -14.00
CA THR A 128 -2.90 -6.68 -14.92
C THR A 128 -3.23 -8.00 -14.21
N ILE A 129 -2.45 -8.36 -13.18
CA ILE A 129 -2.65 -9.59 -12.38
C ILE A 129 -4.03 -9.59 -11.69
N TRP A 130 -4.53 -8.43 -11.29
CA TRP A 130 -5.75 -8.28 -10.48
C TRP A 130 -6.86 -7.55 -11.21
N GLU A 131 -6.68 -7.22 -12.49
CA GLU A 131 -7.52 -6.27 -13.22
C GLU A 131 -8.99 -6.68 -13.24
N ASP A 132 -9.27 -7.97 -13.47
CA ASP A 132 -10.62 -8.51 -13.53
C ASP A 132 -11.26 -8.64 -12.15
N GLU A 133 -10.49 -9.03 -11.14
CA GLU A 133 -10.95 -9.09 -9.75
C GLU A 133 -11.29 -7.69 -9.23
N GLU A 134 -10.46 -6.69 -9.54
CA GLU A 134 -10.72 -5.29 -9.21
C GLU A 134 -11.96 -4.76 -9.91
N ARG A 135 -12.10 -5.00 -11.22
CA ARG A 135 -13.29 -4.60 -11.98
C ARG A 135 -14.56 -5.22 -11.43
N ALA A 136 -14.51 -6.48 -11.01
CA ALA A 136 -15.64 -7.14 -10.36
C ALA A 136 -15.96 -6.49 -9.01
N ALA A 137 -14.92 -6.19 -8.21
CA ALA A 137 -15.07 -5.65 -6.87
C ALA A 137 -15.58 -4.20 -6.84
N LEU A 138 -15.32 -3.39 -7.88
CA LEU A 138 -15.84 -2.02 -8.00
C LEU A 138 -17.37 -1.92 -8.06
N LYS A 139 -18.09 -3.03 -8.24
CA LYS A 139 -19.56 -3.07 -8.16
C LYS A 139 -20.08 -2.98 -6.72
N TYR A 140 -19.21 -3.26 -5.76
CA TYR A 140 -19.55 -3.23 -4.35
C TYR A 140 -19.41 -1.82 -3.78
N ARG A 141 -20.29 -1.48 -2.84
CA ARG A 141 -20.17 -0.25 -2.06
C ARG A 141 -19.00 -0.37 -1.09
N GLN A 142 -18.36 0.77 -0.79
CA GLN A 142 -17.22 0.85 0.12
C GLN A 142 -17.53 0.34 1.55
N ASP A 143 -18.80 0.41 1.98
CA ASP A 143 -19.26 0.03 3.32
C ASP A 143 -19.62 -1.46 3.46
N ASN A 144 -19.42 -2.27 2.42
CA ASN A 144 -19.68 -3.70 2.46
C ASN A 144 -18.39 -4.53 2.41
N ALA A 145 -18.51 -5.83 2.65
CA ALA A 145 -17.36 -6.75 2.63
C ALA A 145 -16.59 -6.72 1.29
N GLY A 146 -17.26 -6.60 0.16
CA GLY A 146 -16.62 -6.52 -1.16
C GLY A 146 -15.85 -5.21 -1.41
N GLY A 147 -16.24 -4.12 -0.76
CA GLY A 147 -15.50 -2.85 -0.78
C GLY A 147 -14.27 -2.88 0.11
N ILE A 148 -14.39 -3.49 1.30
CA ILE A 148 -13.37 -3.44 2.38
C ILE A 148 -12.34 -4.57 2.27
N CYS A 149 -12.73 -5.77 1.84
CA CYS A 149 -11.85 -6.93 1.84
C CYS A 149 -10.72 -6.80 0.81
N ARG A 150 -9.50 -7.21 1.17
CA ARG A 150 -8.39 -7.27 0.22
C ARG A 150 -8.53 -8.48 -0.72
N SER A 151 -8.27 -8.25 -2.01
CA SER A 151 -8.26 -9.26 -3.08
C SER A 151 -6.94 -10.05 -3.12
N GLU A 152 -5.86 -9.46 -2.61
CA GLU A 152 -4.52 -10.05 -2.52
C GLU A 152 -4.46 -11.21 -1.51
N THR A 153 -5.07 -12.34 -1.87
CA THR A 153 -5.14 -13.57 -1.08
C THR A 153 -4.47 -14.72 -1.83
N LEU A 154 -3.88 -15.67 -1.08
CA LEU A 154 -3.24 -16.83 -1.69
C LEU A 154 -4.30 -17.87 -2.07
N LYS A 155 -4.57 -18.00 -3.37
CA LYS A 155 -5.56 -18.93 -3.93
C LYS A 155 -4.84 -20.11 -4.60
N LEU A 156 -5.23 -21.34 -4.24
CA LEU A 156 -4.72 -22.58 -4.86
C LEU A 156 -5.87 -23.47 -5.34
N PRO A 157 -5.66 -24.28 -6.40
CA PRO A 157 -6.63 -25.30 -6.78
C PRO A 157 -6.71 -26.41 -5.73
N SER A 158 -7.82 -27.14 -5.71
CA SER A 158 -8.11 -28.19 -4.72
C SER A 158 -7.13 -29.36 -4.73
N ASP A 159 -6.45 -29.58 -5.86
CA ASP A 159 -5.43 -30.62 -6.06
C ASP A 159 -4.00 -30.11 -5.85
N ALA A 160 -3.83 -28.86 -5.40
CA ALA A 160 -2.51 -28.29 -5.16
C ALA A 160 -1.75 -29.04 -4.05
N THR A 161 -0.44 -29.17 -4.25
CA THR A 161 0.47 -29.80 -3.28
C THR A 161 1.20 -28.77 -2.43
N VAL A 162 1.86 -29.23 -1.36
CA VAL A 162 2.77 -28.39 -0.56
C VAL A 162 3.92 -27.83 -1.41
N ASP A 163 4.40 -28.60 -2.39
CA ASP A 163 5.44 -28.13 -3.31
C ASP A 163 4.90 -27.03 -4.23
N SER A 164 3.66 -27.16 -4.72
CA SER A 164 2.97 -26.12 -5.49
C SER A 164 2.82 -24.82 -4.69
N LEU A 165 2.48 -24.93 -3.40
CA LEU A 165 2.42 -23.80 -2.48
C LEU A 165 3.80 -23.16 -2.27
N SER A 166 4.82 -23.97 -2.02
CA SER A 166 6.19 -23.50 -1.77
C SER A 166 6.76 -22.78 -3.00
N ALA A 167 6.58 -23.36 -4.19
CA ALA A 167 6.98 -22.74 -5.44
C ALA A 167 6.28 -21.38 -5.67
N ARG A 168 4.99 -21.29 -5.31
CA ARG A 168 4.24 -20.04 -5.43
C ARG A 168 4.73 -18.98 -4.45
N LEU A 169 5.01 -19.36 -3.21
CA LEU A 169 5.59 -18.48 -2.20
C LEU A 169 7.02 -18.04 -2.53
N SER A 170 7.78 -18.79 -3.33
CA SER A 170 9.14 -18.41 -3.71
C SER A 170 9.23 -17.53 -4.97
N ASN A 171 8.25 -17.59 -5.87
CA ASN A 171 8.31 -16.89 -7.17
C ASN A 171 7.69 -15.49 -7.16
N GLU A 172 6.85 -15.15 -6.18
CA GLU A 172 6.10 -13.89 -6.16
C GLU A 172 6.86 -12.77 -5.42
N GLU A 173 8.11 -12.48 -5.84
CA GLU A 173 9.02 -11.50 -5.20
C GLU A 173 8.46 -10.07 -5.03
N HIS A 174 7.41 -9.70 -5.77
CA HIS A 174 6.75 -8.39 -5.67
C HIS A 174 5.30 -8.47 -5.12
N GLY A 175 4.80 -9.68 -4.91
CA GLY A 175 3.42 -9.94 -4.47
C GLY A 175 3.33 -10.27 -2.98
N LEU A 176 4.36 -10.91 -2.41
CA LEU A 176 4.33 -11.43 -1.05
C LEU A 176 4.15 -10.37 0.04
N ASP A 177 4.74 -9.18 -0.12
CA ASP A 177 4.55 -8.07 0.83
C ASP A 177 3.07 -7.65 0.92
N ARG A 178 2.29 -7.90 -0.14
CA ARG A 178 0.87 -7.53 -0.23
C ARG A 178 -0.07 -8.71 0.02
N LEU A 179 0.42 -9.93 -0.16
CA LEU A 179 -0.34 -11.15 0.05
C LEU A 179 -0.44 -11.50 1.53
N GLU A 180 -1.65 -11.75 1.97
CA GLU A 180 -1.89 -12.34 3.28
C GLU A 180 -1.50 -13.83 3.26
N TRP A 181 -0.23 -14.13 3.49
CA TRP A 181 0.34 -15.48 3.37
C TRP A 181 -0.04 -16.42 4.52
N ARG A 182 -0.58 -15.91 5.64
CA ARG A 182 -0.94 -16.77 6.79
C ARG A 182 -2.10 -17.73 6.47
N TYR A 183 -2.89 -17.43 5.44
CA TYR A 183 -4.02 -18.23 5.01
C TYR A 183 -3.96 -18.52 3.51
N VAL A 184 -4.30 -19.76 3.16
CA VAL A 184 -4.39 -20.24 1.79
C VAL A 184 -5.81 -20.70 1.52
N TYR A 185 -6.41 -20.24 0.44
CA TYR A 185 -7.80 -20.52 0.10
C TYR A 185 -7.87 -21.46 -1.09
N LEU A 186 -8.48 -22.62 -0.88
CA LEU A 186 -8.65 -23.66 -1.89
C LEU A 186 -9.89 -23.38 -2.74
N HIS A 187 -9.76 -23.56 -4.05
CA HIS A 187 -10.84 -23.37 -5.01
C HIS A 187 -10.95 -24.56 -5.96
N ASP A 188 -12.16 -24.81 -6.47
CA ASP A 188 -12.35 -25.78 -7.55
C ASP A 188 -12.02 -25.17 -8.93
N THR A 189 -12.20 -25.97 -9.98
CA THR A 189 -11.96 -25.57 -11.37
C THR A 189 -12.90 -24.46 -11.86
N GLU A 190 -14.02 -24.23 -11.17
CA GLU A 190 -14.98 -23.14 -11.46
C GLU A 190 -14.68 -21.87 -10.63
N GLY A 191 -13.62 -21.89 -9.81
CA GLY A 191 -13.25 -20.78 -8.94
C GLY A 191 -14.13 -20.66 -7.69
N ARG A 192 -14.90 -21.70 -7.33
CA ARG A 192 -15.69 -21.70 -6.09
C ARG A 192 -14.80 -22.01 -4.90
N TYR A 193 -14.99 -21.26 -3.82
CA TYR A 193 -14.28 -21.48 -2.57
C TYR A 193 -14.65 -22.82 -1.92
N LEU A 194 -13.64 -23.61 -1.53
CA LEU A 194 -13.80 -24.93 -0.93
C LEU A 194 -13.36 -24.97 0.55
N GLY A 195 -12.45 -24.10 0.96
CA GLY A 195 -11.92 -24.10 2.32
C GLY A 195 -10.61 -23.32 2.46
N GLY A 196 -10.26 -23.00 3.71
CA GLY A 196 -9.07 -22.22 4.05
C GLY A 196 -8.11 -23.03 4.92
N LEU A 197 -6.82 -22.97 4.61
CA LEU A 197 -5.74 -23.59 5.36
C LEU A 197 -4.88 -22.50 5.99
N LYS A 198 -4.54 -22.66 7.27
CA LYS A 198 -3.62 -21.74 7.95
C LYS A 198 -2.19 -22.25 7.80
N ILE A 199 -1.29 -21.43 7.26
CA ILE A 199 0.14 -21.72 7.28
C ILE A 199 0.66 -21.53 8.70
N ARG A 200 1.34 -22.55 9.22
CA ARG A 200 2.06 -22.47 10.50
C ARG A 200 3.55 -22.51 10.18
N LEU A 201 4.24 -21.40 10.38
CA LEU A 201 5.70 -21.41 10.43
C LEU A 201 6.12 -22.08 11.73
N LYS A 202 6.94 -23.13 11.64
CA LYS A 202 7.69 -23.60 12.82
C LYS A 202 8.76 -22.56 13.10
N ALA A 203 8.68 -21.91 14.25
CA ALA A 203 9.82 -21.17 14.79
C ALA A 203 10.93 -22.20 15.07
N HIS A 204 12.11 -21.98 14.47
CA HIS A 204 13.33 -22.71 14.80
C HIS A 204 14.08 -21.94 15.87
#